data_AF-A0A1J8R0U5-F1
#
_entry.id   AF-A0A1J8R0U5-F1
#
_cell.length_a   1.000
_cell.length_b   1.000
_cell.length_c   1.000
_cell.angle_alpha   90.00
_cell.angle_beta   90.00
_cell.angle_gamma   90.00
#
_symmetry.space_group_name_H-M   'P 1'
#
loop_
_entity.id
_entity.type
_entity.pdbx_description
1 polymer ?
#
loop_
_entity_poly.entity_id
_entity_poly.type
_entity_poly.pdbx_seq_one_letter_code
_entity_poly.pdbx_strand_id
1 'polypeptide(L)'
;MSKSRILPSNFIGTTMAGVQVEDGQFRIYYQGKDYKLYEMQLDNPDDTQYSLFNLSDFTPDARINTPIAAFAWNGLQDIRVYYITATSKVQEIIHTAQGGWFPGDTLGTAVENSSCLYAQVRASLPQASLRVGFQSTKSPQTITEAYLVDPNEGWKTRVF
;
A
#
# COMPACT_ATOMS: atom_id res chain seq x y z
N MET A 1 -7.49 17.76 14.63
CA MET A 1 -7.90 17.05 13.40
C MET A 1 -9.32 17.45 13.07
N SER A 2 -9.62 17.90 11.85
CA SER A 2 -11.01 18.21 11.46
C SER A 2 -11.76 16.91 11.16
N LYS A 3 -12.92 16.76 11.79
CA LYS A 3 -13.86 15.67 11.60
C LYS A 3 -14.69 15.95 10.35
N SER A 4 -14.53 15.16 9.29
CA SER A 4 -15.24 15.33 8.02
C SER A 4 -16.26 14.20 7.82
N ARG A 5 -17.39 14.53 7.17
CA ARG A 5 -18.46 13.58 6.81
C ARG A 5 -18.39 13.08 5.36
N ILE A 6 -17.51 13.66 4.52
CA ILE A 6 -17.46 13.36 3.08
C ILE A 6 -16.04 13.00 2.69
N LEU A 7 -15.85 11.76 2.22
CA LEU A 7 -14.60 11.26 1.64
C LEU A 7 -14.17 12.14 0.47
N PRO A 8 -13.16 13.01 0.63
CA PRO A 8 -12.68 13.79 -0.48
C PRO A 8 -11.65 12.91 -1.17
N SER A 9 -12.08 12.00 -2.04
CA SER A 9 -11.13 11.47 -3.02
C SER A 9 -10.60 12.62 -3.86
N ASN A 10 -11.43 13.66 -4.10
CA ASN A 10 -11.20 14.96 -4.77
C ASN A 10 -10.31 14.96 -6.02
N PHE A 11 -9.96 13.77 -6.50
CA PHE A 11 -9.05 13.44 -7.56
C PHE A 11 -9.70 12.35 -8.41
N ILE A 12 -10.21 12.77 -9.56
CA ILE A 12 -10.93 11.91 -10.49
C ILE A 12 -9.92 10.91 -11.09
N GLY A 13 -10.23 9.61 -11.02
CA GLY A 13 -9.36 8.55 -11.53
C GLY A 13 -8.33 8.02 -10.55
N THR A 14 -8.37 8.45 -9.28
CA THR A 14 -7.52 7.88 -8.23
C THR A 14 -7.74 6.38 -8.08
N THR A 15 -6.67 5.64 -7.80
CA THR A 15 -6.77 4.24 -7.37
C THR A 15 -6.86 4.17 -5.86
N MET A 16 -7.43 3.09 -5.34
CA MET A 16 -7.66 2.92 -3.91
C MET A 16 -7.39 1.47 -3.51
N ALA A 17 -6.88 1.28 -2.30
CA ALA A 17 -6.77 -0.04 -1.66
C ALA A 17 -7.42 0.01 -0.29
N GLY A 18 -8.22 -1.02 0.04
CA GLY A 18 -8.84 -1.17 1.34
C GLY A 18 -8.32 -2.38 2.08
N VAL A 19 -8.17 -2.26 3.40
CA VAL A 19 -7.90 -3.37 4.30
C VAL A 19 -8.88 -3.30 5.47
N GLN A 20 -9.39 -4.45 5.90
CA GLN A 20 -10.36 -4.56 6.98
C GLN A 20 -10.01 -5.75 7.87
N VAL A 21 -10.32 -5.63 9.16
CA VAL A 21 -10.20 -6.73 10.14
C VAL A 21 -11.57 -7.21 10.61
N GLU A 22 -11.62 -8.34 11.29
CA GLU A 22 -12.86 -9.01 11.70
C GLU A 22 -13.79 -8.12 12.53
N ASP A 23 -13.22 -7.26 13.39
CA ASP A 23 -13.97 -6.30 14.21
C ASP A 23 -14.55 -5.11 13.41
N GLY A 24 -14.46 -5.15 12.09
CA GLY A 24 -15.05 -4.17 11.18
C GLY A 24 -14.21 -2.91 10.95
N GLN A 25 -13.18 -2.66 11.77
CA GLN A 25 -12.24 -1.56 11.57
C GLN A 25 -11.55 -1.69 10.21
N PHE A 26 -11.36 -0.57 9.51
CA PHE A 26 -10.74 -0.57 8.20
C PHE A 26 -9.85 0.63 7.96
N ARG A 27 -8.99 0.48 6.96
CA ARG A 27 -8.17 1.53 6.38
C ARG A 27 -8.40 1.58 4.88
N ILE A 28 -8.41 2.80 4.33
CA ILE A 28 -8.44 3.03 2.90
C ILE A 28 -7.24 3.89 2.52
N TYR A 29 -6.49 3.43 1.52
CA TYR A 29 -5.35 4.13 0.95
C TYR A 29 -5.73 4.69 -0.40
N TYR A 30 -5.44 5.97 -0.63
CA TYR A 30 -5.79 6.66 -1.88
C TYR A 30 -4.82 7.80 -2.18
N GLN A 31 -4.79 8.24 -3.43
CA GLN A 31 -4.09 9.46 -3.83
C GLN A 31 -5.05 10.66 -3.86
N GLY A 32 -4.69 11.74 -3.18
CA GLY A 32 -5.44 13.00 -3.19
C GLY A 32 -5.09 13.90 -4.40
N LYS A 33 -5.83 15.00 -4.58
CA LYS A 33 -5.63 15.95 -5.70
C LYS A 33 -4.28 16.67 -5.70
N ASP A 34 -3.61 16.68 -4.57
CA ASP A 34 -2.25 17.20 -4.40
C ASP A 34 -1.18 16.13 -4.71
N TYR A 35 -1.61 15.00 -5.27
CA TYR A 35 -0.82 13.84 -5.67
C TYR A 35 -0.14 13.11 -4.52
N LYS A 36 -0.46 13.47 -3.27
CA LYS A 36 -0.01 12.78 -2.07
C LYS A 36 -0.85 11.56 -1.77
N LEU A 37 -0.25 10.61 -1.05
CA LEU A 37 -0.90 9.41 -0.56
C LEU A 37 -1.48 9.67 0.82
N TYR A 38 -2.72 9.23 1.02
CA TYR A 38 -3.43 9.36 2.28
C TYR A 38 -3.90 8.00 2.75
N GLU A 39 -3.88 7.82 4.06
CA GLU A 39 -4.65 6.83 4.78
C GLU A 39 -5.90 7.50 5.34
N MET A 40 -7.05 6.87 5.12
CA MET A 40 -8.24 7.08 5.91
C MET A 40 -8.38 5.96 6.94
N GLN A 41 -8.68 6.33 8.18
CA GLN A 41 -8.91 5.37 9.27
C GLN A 41 -10.35 5.44 9.76
N LEU A 42 -11.00 4.28 9.84
CA LEU A 42 -12.25 4.10 10.58
C LEU A 42 -12.03 3.04 11.67
N ASP A 43 -11.99 3.49 12.92
CA ASP A 43 -11.74 2.65 14.09
C ASP A 43 -13.02 2.16 14.78
N ASN A 44 -14.16 2.76 14.44
CA ASN A 44 -15.48 2.26 14.83
C ASN A 44 -16.32 2.10 13.57
N PRO A 45 -16.67 0.86 13.16
CA PRO A 45 -17.45 0.62 11.95
C PRO A 45 -18.86 1.23 11.98
N ASP A 46 -19.39 1.54 13.18
CA ASP A 46 -20.70 2.18 13.35
C ASP A 46 -20.62 3.72 13.29
N ASP A 47 -19.41 4.29 13.24
CA ASP A 47 -19.22 5.74 13.11
C ASP A 47 -19.16 6.16 11.63
N THR A 48 -19.52 7.41 11.40
CA THR A 48 -19.36 8.12 10.12
C THR A 48 -18.13 9.04 10.13
N GLN A 49 -17.46 9.17 11.27
CA GLN A 49 -16.26 9.98 11.44
C GLN A 49 -15.01 9.16 11.18
N TYR A 50 -14.17 9.65 10.27
CA TYR A 50 -12.87 9.08 9.98
C TYR A 50 -11.74 10.08 10.29
N SER A 51 -10.54 9.56 10.47
CA SER A 51 -9.31 10.37 10.50
C SER A 51 -8.57 10.25 9.16
N LEU A 52 -7.76 11.26 8.83
CA LEU A 52 -6.90 11.26 7.65
C LEU A 52 -5.45 11.41 8.09
N PHE A 53 -4.58 10.61 7.50
CA PHE A 53 -3.14 10.66 7.72
C PHE A 53 -2.42 10.78 6.37
N ASN A 54 -1.46 11.69 6.27
CA ASN A 54 -0.67 11.90 5.07
C ASN A 54 0.54 10.97 5.09
N LEU A 55 0.56 9.99 4.19
CA LEU A 55 1.65 9.02 4.07
C LEU A 55 2.85 9.58 3.33
N SER A 56 2.67 10.62 2.50
CA SER A 56 3.74 11.17 1.66
C SER A 56 4.77 12.01 2.40
N ASP A 57 4.58 12.33 3.69
CA ASP A 57 5.52 13.19 4.42
C ASP A 57 6.88 12.51 4.72
N PHE A 58 7.00 11.21 4.48
CA PHE A 58 8.20 10.41 4.74
C PHE A 58 8.48 9.36 3.65
N THR A 59 7.87 9.49 2.47
CA THR A 59 8.06 8.55 1.36
C THR A 59 8.45 9.29 0.08
N PRO A 60 9.07 8.61 -0.90
CA PRO A 60 9.24 9.17 -2.24
C PRO A 60 7.93 9.66 -2.85
N ASP A 61 8.03 10.58 -3.81
CA ASP A 61 6.86 11.09 -4.52
C ASP A 61 6.17 9.99 -5.32
N ALA A 62 4.85 9.89 -5.15
CA ALA A 62 4.00 8.98 -5.91
C ALA A 62 3.86 9.44 -7.37
N ARG A 63 3.78 8.47 -8.30
CA ARG A 63 3.33 8.78 -9.67
C ARG A 63 1.93 9.37 -9.63
N ILE A 64 1.62 10.33 -10.49
CA ILE A 64 0.24 10.80 -10.67
C ILE A 64 -0.60 9.62 -11.18
N ASN A 65 -1.76 9.36 -10.56
CA ASN A 65 -2.59 8.18 -10.79
C ASN A 65 -1.81 6.87 -10.57
N THR A 66 -1.04 6.81 -9.48
CA THR A 66 -0.32 5.59 -9.10
C THR A 66 -1.32 4.49 -8.72
N PRO A 67 -1.11 3.22 -9.12
CA PRO A 67 -1.85 2.11 -8.53
C PRO A 67 -1.42 1.94 -7.07
N ILE A 68 -2.38 1.59 -6.23
CA ILE A 68 -2.16 1.35 -4.81
C ILE A 68 -2.63 -0.07 -4.50
N ALA A 69 -1.81 -0.82 -3.76
CA ALA A 69 -2.18 -2.10 -3.21
C ALA A 69 -1.80 -2.15 -1.73
N ALA A 70 -2.58 -2.84 -0.92
CA ALA A 70 -2.32 -2.93 0.51
C ALA A 70 -2.78 -4.26 1.09
N PHE A 71 -2.17 -4.64 2.20
CA PHE A 71 -2.69 -5.68 3.09
C PHE A 71 -2.32 -5.34 4.53
N ALA A 72 -3.10 -5.90 5.44
CA ALA A 72 -2.85 -5.81 6.87
C ALA A 72 -2.91 -7.21 7.51
N TRP A 73 -2.22 -7.36 8.63
CA TRP A 73 -2.32 -8.51 9.51
C TRP A 73 -2.19 -8.05 10.97
N ASN A 74 -2.31 -8.98 11.92
CA ASN A 74 -2.25 -8.68 13.35
C ASN A 74 -3.24 -7.58 13.79
N GLY A 75 -4.46 -7.55 13.25
CA GLY A 75 -5.47 -6.58 13.69
C GLY A 75 -5.16 -5.13 13.31
N LEU A 76 -4.65 -4.87 12.09
CA LEU A 76 -4.17 -3.55 11.61
C LEU A 76 -2.89 -3.03 12.30
N GLN A 77 -2.26 -3.82 13.16
CA GLN A 77 -0.97 -3.44 13.78
C GLN A 77 0.17 -3.47 12.76
N ASP A 78 0.11 -4.40 11.82
CA ASP A 78 1.05 -4.50 10.73
C ASP A 78 0.34 -4.27 9.40
N ILE A 79 0.79 -3.24 8.69
CA ILE A 79 0.22 -2.87 7.40
C ILE A 79 1.36 -2.65 6.42
N ARG A 80 1.13 -3.04 5.16
CA ARG A 80 1.97 -2.66 4.03
C ARG A 80 1.12 -2.00 2.96
N VAL A 81 1.63 -0.90 2.44
CA VAL A 81 1.07 -0.17 1.30
C VAL A 81 2.12 -0.13 0.21
N TYR A 82 1.73 -0.45 -1.01
CA TYR A 82 2.58 -0.44 -2.17
C TYR A 82 2.03 0.52 -3.20
N TYR A 83 2.94 1.25 -3.84
CA TYR A 83 2.62 2.17 -4.91
C TYR A 83 3.78 2.27 -5.89
N ILE A 84 3.53 2.89 -7.04
CA ILE A 84 4.56 3.23 -8.02
C ILE A 84 4.97 4.70 -7.83
N THR A 85 6.26 4.95 -7.62
CA THR A 85 6.83 6.30 -7.49
C THR A 85 6.84 7.04 -8.83
N ALA A 86 7.06 8.36 -8.79
CA ALA A 86 7.26 9.19 -9.98
C ALA A 86 8.43 8.72 -10.86
N THR A 87 9.38 7.96 -10.29
CA THR A 87 10.54 7.36 -10.99
C THR A 87 10.34 5.88 -11.35
N SER A 88 9.07 5.45 -11.42
CA SER A 88 8.65 4.08 -11.77
C SER A 88 9.17 2.98 -10.84
N LYS A 89 9.46 3.31 -9.58
CA LYS A 89 9.84 2.30 -8.57
C LYS A 89 8.62 1.75 -7.86
N VAL A 90 8.56 0.44 -7.67
CA VAL A 90 7.56 -0.16 -6.78
C VAL A 90 8.07 0.01 -5.35
N GLN A 91 7.43 0.89 -4.60
CA GLN A 91 7.85 1.31 -3.27
C GLN A 91 6.91 0.78 -2.20
N GLU A 92 7.49 0.31 -1.11
CA GLU A 92 6.78 -0.11 0.10
C GLU A 92 6.68 1.03 1.12
N ILE A 93 5.54 1.11 1.80
CA ILE A 93 5.32 1.89 3.02
C ILE A 93 4.92 0.91 4.11
N ILE A 94 5.62 0.98 5.25
CA ILE A 94 5.48 0.04 6.35
C ILE A 94 4.80 0.73 7.52
N HIS A 95 3.76 0.09 8.08
CA HIS A 95 3.28 0.35 9.42
C HIS A 95 3.60 -0.83 10.33
N THR A 96 4.06 -0.53 11.55
CA THR A 96 4.17 -1.48 12.66
C THR A 96 3.62 -0.83 13.94
N ALA A 97 3.10 -1.62 14.88
CA ALA A 97 2.57 -1.09 16.14
C ALA A 97 3.59 -0.27 16.94
N GLN A 98 4.88 -0.60 16.86
CA GLN A 98 5.94 0.05 17.63
C GLN A 98 6.59 1.22 16.88
N GLY A 99 6.70 1.12 15.55
CA GLY A 99 7.42 2.09 14.72
C GLY A 99 6.53 3.12 14.03
N GLY A 100 5.21 2.91 14.00
CA GLY A 100 4.32 3.71 13.16
C GLY A 100 4.66 3.54 11.68
N TRP A 101 4.46 4.61 10.90
CA TRP A 101 4.69 4.63 9.46
C TRP A 101 6.13 5.02 9.08
N PHE A 102 6.75 4.27 8.17
CA PHE A 102 8.08 4.55 7.62
C PHE A 102 8.26 3.94 6.21
N PRO A 103 9.20 4.45 5.39
CA PRO A 103 9.46 3.87 4.07
C PRO A 103 10.11 2.48 4.19
N GLY A 104 9.65 1.53 3.38
CA GLY A 104 10.22 0.20 3.23
C GLY A 104 11.10 0.04 2.00
N ASP A 105 11.18 -1.18 1.49
CA ASP A 105 12.03 -1.51 0.35
C ASP A 105 11.49 -1.02 -1.00
N THR A 106 12.40 -0.83 -1.96
CA THR A 106 12.05 -0.73 -3.38
C THR A 106 12.11 -2.13 -4.01
N LEU A 107 10.96 -2.64 -4.46
CA LEU A 107 10.82 -4.02 -4.94
C LEU A 107 11.28 -4.22 -6.39
N GLY A 108 11.34 -3.14 -7.16
CA GLY A 108 11.77 -3.18 -8.56
C GLY A 108 11.41 -1.91 -9.33
N THR A 109 11.62 -1.98 -10.65
CA THR A 109 11.19 -0.94 -11.59
C THR A 109 10.00 -1.44 -12.38
N ALA A 110 8.87 -0.76 -12.27
CA ALA A 110 7.65 -1.03 -13.00
C ALA A 110 7.74 -0.48 -14.43
N VAL A 111 7.00 -1.08 -15.36
CA VAL A 111 6.76 -0.51 -16.68
C VAL A 111 6.08 0.84 -16.53
N GLU A 112 6.53 1.81 -17.32
CA GLU A 112 5.96 3.16 -17.31
C GLU A 112 4.44 3.11 -17.53
N ASN A 113 3.70 3.90 -16.75
CA ASN A 113 2.23 3.97 -16.79
C ASN A 113 1.48 2.66 -16.49
N SER A 114 2.17 1.61 -16.02
CA SER A 114 1.47 0.38 -15.58
C SER A 114 0.54 0.67 -14.41
N SER A 115 -0.68 0.13 -14.49
CA SER A 115 -1.65 0.05 -13.40
C SER A 115 -1.66 -1.34 -12.74
N CYS A 116 -0.81 -2.27 -13.19
CA CYS A 116 -0.70 -3.61 -12.65
C CYS A 116 0.03 -3.56 -11.30
N LEU A 117 -0.73 -3.64 -10.22
CA LEU A 117 -0.22 -3.81 -8.88
C LEU A 117 -1.20 -4.61 -8.04
N TYR A 118 -0.74 -5.66 -7.37
CA TYR A 118 -1.49 -6.33 -6.32
C TYR A 118 -0.58 -6.61 -5.13
N ALA A 119 -1.18 -6.80 -3.96
CA ALA A 119 -0.48 -7.17 -2.76
C ALA A 119 -1.29 -8.24 -2.01
N GLN A 120 -0.63 -9.26 -1.47
CA GLN A 120 -1.27 -10.30 -0.68
C GLN A 120 -0.34 -10.74 0.47
N VAL A 121 -0.95 -11.12 1.58
CA VAL A 121 -0.25 -11.68 2.73
C VAL A 121 -0.84 -13.02 3.12
N ARG A 122 0.03 -13.97 3.47
CA ARG A 122 -0.31 -15.14 4.26
C ARG A 122 0.19 -14.88 5.67
N ALA A 123 -0.72 -14.54 6.59
CA ALA A 123 -0.38 -14.15 7.96
C ALA A 123 -0.15 -15.33 8.93
N SER A 124 -0.32 -16.58 8.49
CA SER A 124 -0.20 -17.75 9.36
C SER A 124 1.24 -17.99 9.82
N LEU A 125 1.41 -18.39 11.09
CA LEU A 125 2.68 -18.80 11.71
C LEU A 125 3.43 -19.92 10.94
N PRO A 126 4.77 -20.00 11.06
CA PRO A 126 5.64 -19.24 11.98
C PRO A 126 6.04 -17.82 11.52
N GLN A 127 5.88 -17.48 10.24
CA GLN A 127 6.21 -16.15 9.71
C GLN A 127 5.23 -15.75 8.61
N ALA A 128 4.87 -14.46 8.58
CA ALA A 128 4.06 -13.92 7.51
C ALA A 128 4.82 -14.00 6.19
N SER A 129 4.15 -14.46 5.14
CA SER A 129 4.69 -14.42 3.78
C SER A 129 3.95 -13.37 2.96
N LEU A 130 4.71 -12.47 2.34
CA LEU A 130 4.24 -11.31 1.62
C LEU A 130 4.51 -11.52 0.14
N ARG A 131 3.59 -11.05 -0.72
CA ARG A 131 3.80 -11.04 -2.18
C ARG A 131 3.17 -9.82 -2.81
N VAL A 132 3.86 -9.26 -3.80
CA VAL A 132 3.48 -8.07 -4.54
C VAL A 132 3.73 -8.32 -6.01
N GLY A 133 2.67 -8.29 -6.82
CA GLY A 133 2.80 -8.46 -8.26
C GLY A 133 2.73 -7.14 -9.00
N PHE A 134 3.58 -6.98 -10.02
CA PHE A 134 3.64 -5.81 -10.90
C PHE A 134 4.23 -6.18 -12.26
N GLN A 135 4.03 -5.34 -13.27
CA GLN A 135 4.74 -5.49 -14.54
C GLN A 135 6.12 -4.83 -14.45
N SER A 136 7.21 -5.61 -14.46
CA SER A 136 8.56 -5.06 -14.43
C SER A 136 9.07 -4.70 -15.83
N THR A 137 9.94 -3.68 -15.92
CA THR A 137 10.66 -3.36 -17.16
C THR A 137 11.51 -4.51 -17.71
N LYS A 138 11.92 -5.47 -16.85
CA LYS A 138 12.67 -6.66 -17.27
C LYS A 138 11.80 -7.70 -17.97
N SER A 139 10.50 -7.74 -17.64
CA SER A 139 9.54 -8.74 -18.14
C SER A 139 8.16 -8.09 -18.33
N PRO A 140 8.03 -7.14 -19.28
CA PRO A 140 6.89 -6.21 -19.32
C PRO A 140 5.54 -6.85 -19.67
N GLN A 141 5.55 -8.00 -20.33
CA GLN A 141 4.35 -8.73 -20.75
C GLN A 141 3.95 -9.86 -19.78
N THR A 142 4.57 -9.90 -18.61
CA THR A 142 4.37 -10.94 -17.58
C THR A 142 4.17 -10.28 -16.22
N ILE A 143 3.68 -11.05 -15.24
CA ILE A 143 3.64 -10.58 -13.86
C ILE A 143 4.98 -10.91 -13.22
N THR A 144 5.69 -9.87 -12.78
CA THR A 144 6.80 -10.03 -11.83
C THR A 144 6.21 -10.01 -10.43
N GLU A 145 6.45 -11.06 -9.65
CA GLU A 145 6.08 -11.10 -8.24
C GLU A 145 7.33 -10.92 -7.38
N ALA A 146 7.35 -9.84 -6.60
CA ALA A 146 8.22 -9.71 -5.45
C ALA A 146 7.61 -10.48 -4.28
N TYR A 147 8.40 -11.26 -3.56
CA TYR A 147 7.95 -12.04 -2.41
C TYR A 147 8.96 -11.98 -1.26
N LEU A 148 8.43 -11.98 -0.04
CA LEU A 148 9.18 -12.04 1.20
C LEU A 148 8.63 -13.22 2.02
N VAL A 149 9.50 -14.17 2.35
CA VAL A 149 9.16 -15.36 3.16
C VAL A 149 9.92 -15.34 4.47
N ASP A 150 11.23 -15.07 4.40
CA ASP A 150 12.08 -14.83 5.56
C ASP A 150 12.55 -13.37 5.53
N PRO A 151 12.20 -12.55 6.55
CA PRO A 151 12.65 -11.17 6.66
C PRO A 151 14.18 -11.02 6.61
N ASN A 152 14.94 -12.02 7.05
CA ASN A 152 16.41 -11.98 7.06
C ASN A 152 17.01 -12.18 5.67
N GLU A 153 16.29 -12.77 4.74
CA GLU A 153 16.73 -12.97 3.36
C GLU A 153 16.35 -11.79 2.44
N GLY A 154 15.44 -10.93 2.91
CA GLY A 154 14.93 -9.81 2.14
C GLY A 154 14.06 -10.22 0.95
N TRP A 155 13.62 -9.22 0.18
CA TRP A 155 12.74 -9.43 -0.97
C TRP A 155 13.45 -10.16 -2.11
N LYS A 156 12.75 -11.13 -2.68
CA LYS A 156 13.15 -11.85 -3.91
C LYS A 156 12.11 -11.62 -4.99
N THR A 157 12.47 -11.89 -6.24
CA THR A 157 11.55 -11.75 -7.38
C THR A 157 11.44 -13.04 -8.19
N ARG A 158 10.27 -13.27 -8.79
CA ARG A 158 10.00 -14.34 -9.76
C ARG A 158 9.05 -13.83 -10.85
N VAL A 159 8.95 -14.54 -11.96
CA VAL A 159 8.10 -14.17 -13.11
C VAL A 159 7.08 -15.27 -13.37
N PHE A 160 5.86 -14.88 -13.73
CA PHE A 160 4.76 -15.75 -14.14
C PHE A 160 4.25 -15.42 -15.53
#